data_AF-A0A8T6NUM6-F1
#
_entry.id   AF-A0A8T6NUM6-F1
#
_cell.length_a   1.000
_cell.length_b   1.000
_cell.length_c   1.000
_cell.angle_alpha   90.00
_cell.angle_beta   90.00
_cell.angle_gamma   90.00
#
_symmetry.space_group_name_H-M   'P 1'
#
loop_
_entity.id
_entity.type
_entity.pdbx_description
1 polymer ?
#
loop_
_entity_poly.entity_id
_entity_poly.type
_entity_poly.pdbx_seq_one_letter_code
_entity_poly.pdbx_strand_id
1 'polypeptide(L)'
;MTALHKYIEYDEHFYAQYERYRADAALLAEVAKRYPKAHVMVVSRLTCSDCAREVPRMARIAEYLPGWTWEIIAESNRSRRIALGVSHVPTFIVTIQGEELGRIVERPGHGSLEAELLHMTG
;
A
#
# COMPACT_ATOMS: atom_id res chain seq x y z
N MET A 1 14.53 -4.46 0.14
CA MET A 1 13.43 -5.22 0.79
C MET A 1 12.71 -4.31 1.78
N THR A 2 11.42 -4.02 1.55
CA THR A 2 10.62 -3.07 2.36
C THR A 2 9.90 -3.78 3.51
N ALA A 3 9.26 -3.01 4.42
CA ALA A 3 8.42 -3.59 5.47
C ALA A 3 7.25 -4.43 4.91
N LEU A 4 6.71 -4.05 3.75
CA LEU A 4 5.68 -4.82 3.03
C LEU A 4 6.18 -6.20 2.62
N HIS A 5 7.39 -6.29 2.06
CA HIS A 5 7.97 -7.58 1.61
C HIS A 5 8.10 -8.56 2.78
N LYS A 6 8.66 -8.09 3.91
CA LYS A 6 8.74 -8.90 5.14
C LYS A 6 7.36 -9.33 5.64
N TYR A 7 6.36 -8.45 5.54
CA TYR A 7 5.01 -8.72 6.02
C TYR A 7 4.31 -9.82 5.20
N ILE A 8 4.41 -9.77 3.88
CA ILE A 8 3.77 -10.75 3.00
C ILE A 8 4.46 -12.13 3.06
N GLU A 9 5.74 -12.19 3.44
CA GLU A 9 6.48 -13.45 3.61
C GLU A 9 6.02 -14.26 4.82
N TYR A 10 5.32 -13.66 5.78
CA TYR A 10 4.76 -14.39 6.94
C TYR A 10 3.56 -15.28 6.58
N ASP A 11 2.99 -15.14 5.39
CA ASP A 11 1.82 -15.89 4.96
C ASP A 11 1.97 -16.34 3.50
N GLU A 12 1.93 -17.65 3.27
CA GLU A 12 2.16 -18.23 1.94
C GLU A 12 1.11 -17.77 0.91
N HIS A 13 -0.12 -17.52 1.35
CA HIS A 13 -1.17 -17.05 0.44
C HIS A 13 -0.89 -15.61 0.00
N PHE A 14 -0.47 -14.74 0.92
CA PHE A 14 -0.04 -13.39 0.58
C PHE A 14 1.14 -13.41 -0.38
N TYR A 15 2.17 -14.21 -0.08
CA TYR A 15 3.33 -14.33 -0.95
C TYR A 15 2.97 -14.84 -2.35
N ALA A 16 2.08 -15.83 -2.46
CA ALA A 16 1.60 -16.33 -3.75
C ALA A 16 0.85 -15.27 -4.57
N GLN A 17 0.05 -14.39 -3.93
CA GLN A 17 -0.60 -13.28 -4.64
C GLN A 17 0.42 -12.26 -5.17
N TYR A 18 1.46 -11.97 -4.38
CA TYR A 18 2.56 -11.09 -4.78
C TYR A 18 3.34 -11.65 -5.99
N GLU A 19 3.63 -12.95 -6.01
CA GLU A 19 4.33 -13.64 -7.11
C GLU A 19 3.51 -13.64 -8.41
N ARG A 20 2.19 -13.66 -8.31
CA ARG A 20 1.28 -13.67 -9.46
C ARG A 20 0.98 -12.28 -10.00
N TYR A 21 1.10 -11.24 -9.18
CA TYR A 21 0.78 -9.88 -9.60
C TYR A 21 1.79 -9.37 -10.63
N ARG A 22 1.30 -8.68 -11.65
CA ARG A 22 2.09 -8.00 -12.68
C ARG A 22 1.68 -6.54 -12.66
N ALA A 23 2.55 -5.70 -12.11
CA ALA A 23 2.30 -4.29 -11.97
C ALA A 23 2.43 -3.56 -13.32
N ASP A 24 1.69 -2.48 -13.50
CA ASP A 24 1.83 -1.61 -14.67
C ASP A 24 3.06 -0.71 -14.52
N ALA A 25 4.17 -1.14 -15.10
CA ALA A 25 5.45 -0.42 -15.02
C ALA A 25 5.39 0.98 -15.65
N ALA A 26 4.53 1.21 -16.65
CA ALA A 26 4.42 2.51 -17.30
C ALA A 26 3.73 3.52 -16.39
N LEU A 27 2.59 3.13 -15.78
CA LEU A 27 1.91 3.94 -14.78
C LEU A 27 2.80 4.22 -13.57
N LEU A 28 3.54 3.20 -13.10
CA LEU A 28 4.44 3.37 -11.96
C LEU A 28 5.64 4.28 -12.25
N ALA A 29 6.12 4.34 -13.49
CA ALA A 29 7.12 5.32 -13.88
C ALA A 29 6.57 6.76 -13.79
N GLU A 30 5.30 6.99 -14.14
CA GLU A 30 4.64 8.28 -13.97
C GLU A 30 4.43 8.63 -12.50
N VAL A 31 4.01 7.67 -11.67
CA VAL A 31 3.91 7.84 -10.21
C VAL A 31 5.26 8.21 -9.61
N ALA A 32 6.33 7.47 -9.94
CA ALA A 32 7.68 7.74 -9.44
C ALA A 32 8.20 9.11 -9.88
N LYS A 33 7.85 9.56 -11.09
CA LYS A 33 8.22 10.89 -11.59
C LYS A 33 7.47 12.00 -10.85
N ARG A 34 6.17 11.82 -10.61
CA ARG A 34 5.31 12.81 -9.94
C ARG A 34 5.60 12.90 -8.44
N TYR A 35 5.81 11.75 -7.82
CA TYR A 35 6.04 11.59 -6.39
C TYR A 35 7.33 10.80 -6.16
N PRO A 36 8.52 11.44 -6.27
CA PRO A 36 9.79 10.74 -6.16
C PRO A 36 10.07 10.18 -4.76
N LYS A 37 9.41 10.74 -3.74
CA LYS A 37 9.49 10.29 -2.35
C LYS A 37 8.11 10.41 -1.71
N ALA A 38 7.69 9.36 -1.02
CA ALA A 38 6.52 9.36 -0.16
C ALA A 38 6.74 8.38 1.00
N HIS A 39 5.90 8.49 2.01
CA HIS A 39 5.79 7.51 3.07
C HIS A 39 4.41 6.87 3.03
N VAL A 40 4.34 5.55 3.16
CA VAL A 40 3.08 4.81 3.14
C VAL A 40 2.90 4.06 4.43
N MET A 41 1.84 4.39 5.15
CA MET A 41 1.38 3.61 6.31
C MET A 41 0.31 2.63 5.85
N VAL A 42 0.50 1.34 6.11
CA VAL A 42 -0.41 0.28 5.70
C VAL A 42 -1.01 -0.37 6.93
N VAL A 43 -2.32 -0.18 7.13
CA VAL A 43 -3.06 -0.89 8.18
C VAL A 43 -3.60 -2.20 7.62
N SER A 44 -3.22 -3.34 8.20
CA SER A 44 -3.54 -4.66 7.64
C SER A 44 -3.77 -5.76 8.69
N ARG A 45 -4.44 -6.84 8.27
CA ARG A 45 -4.62 -8.09 9.00
C ARG A 45 -4.52 -9.27 8.04
N LEU A 46 -3.72 -10.30 8.38
CA LEU A 46 -3.48 -11.48 7.53
C LEU A 46 -4.77 -12.26 7.21
N THR A 47 -5.74 -12.31 8.13
CA THR A 47 -7.00 -13.04 7.96
C THR A 47 -8.11 -12.24 7.26
N CYS A 48 -7.78 -11.14 6.57
CA CYS A 48 -8.73 -10.33 5.82
C CYS A 48 -8.61 -10.59 4.31
N SER A 49 -9.72 -10.89 3.65
CA SER A 49 -9.77 -11.18 2.21
C SER A 49 -9.29 -10.02 1.33
N ASP A 50 -9.67 -8.78 1.65
CA ASP A 50 -9.19 -7.62 0.90
C ASP A 50 -7.71 -7.34 1.19
N CYS A 51 -7.21 -7.66 2.40
CA CYS A 51 -5.78 -7.56 2.72
C CYS A 51 -4.97 -8.57 1.90
N ALA A 52 -5.43 -9.82 1.86
CA ALA A 52 -4.84 -10.88 1.04
C ALA A 52 -4.78 -10.51 -0.44
N ARG A 53 -5.74 -9.72 -0.90
CA ARG A 53 -5.78 -9.26 -2.29
C ARG A 53 -4.87 -8.05 -2.54
N GLU A 54 -4.98 -6.97 -1.77
CA GLU A 54 -4.32 -5.71 -2.14
C GLU A 54 -2.92 -5.53 -1.53
N VAL A 55 -2.64 -6.06 -0.34
CA VAL A 55 -1.33 -5.85 0.31
C VAL A 55 -0.18 -6.51 -0.46
N PRO A 56 -0.32 -7.74 -0.97
CA PRO A 56 0.70 -8.35 -1.84
C PRO A 56 0.92 -7.60 -3.15
N ARG A 57 -0.14 -7.05 -3.73
CA ARG A 57 -0.04 -6.23 -4.96
C ARG A 57 0.71 -4.94 -4.69
N MET A 58 0.41 -4.28 -3.57
CA MET A 58 1.14 -3.10 -3.13
C MET A 58 2.62 -3.41 -2.86
N ALA A 59 2.95 -4.59 -2.32
CA ALA A 59 4.34 -5.03 -2.15
C ALA A 59 5.08 -5.13 -3.50
N ARG A 60 4.44 -5.66 -4.54
CA ARG A 60 4.98 -5.69 -5.91
C ARG A 60 5.14 -4.28 -6.49
N ILE A 61 4.17 -3.41 -6.29
CA ILE A 61 4.23 -1.99 -6.69
C ILE A 61 5.40 -1.27 -6.02
N ALA A 62 5.67 -1.57 -4.74
CA ALA A 62 6.75 -0.94 -3.99
C ALA A 62 8.14 -1.17 -4.61
N GLU A 63 8.34 -2.23 -5.41
CA GLU A 63 9.60 -2.47 -6.14
C GLU A 63 9.88 -1.39 -7.21
N TYR A 64 8.84 -0.77 -7.76
CA TYR A 64 8.95 0.29 -8.76
C TYR A 64 9.05 1.70 -8.16
N LEU A 65 8.91 1.81 -6.83
CA LEU A 65 8.90 3.07 -6.09
C LEU A 65 10.06 3.11 -5.07
N PRO A 66 11.33 3.03 -5.50
CA PRO A 66 12.48 2.85 -4.61
C PRO A 66 12.74 4.04 -3.66
N GLY A 67 12.21 5.22 -3.98
CA GLY A 67 12.29 6.40 -3.11
C GLY A 67 11.21 6.44 -2.01
N TRP A 68 10.28 5.50 -2.03
CA TRP A 68 9.17 5.44 -1.07
C TRP A 68 9.55 4.59 0.15
N THR A 69 9.00 4.96 1.29
CA THR A 69 9.16 4.24 2.56
C THR A 69 7.83 3.66 3.03
N TRP A 70 7.89 2.58 3.80
CA TRP A 70 6.72 1.75 4.09
C TRP A 70 6.70 1.36 5.55
N GLU A 71 5.54 1.51 6.18
CA GLU A 71 5.26 1.05 7.54
C GLU A 71 4.06 0.11 7.52
N ILE A 72 4.13 -0.99 8.28
CA ILE A 72 2.99 -1.87 8.52
C ILE A 72 2.47 -1.66 9.93
N ILE A 73 1.15 -1.44 10.03
CA ILE A 73 0.44 -1.28 11.28
C ILE A 73 -0.58 -2.41 11.37
N ALA A 74 -0.49 -3.23 12.41
CA ALA A 74 -1.47 -4.28 12.64
C ALA A 74 -2.86 -3.67 12.89
N GLU A 75 -3.90 -4.24 12.30
CA GLU A 75 -5.29 -3.83 12.54
C GLU A 75 -5.64 -3.84 14.04
N SER A 76 -5.07 -4.76 14.82
CA SER A 76 -5.24 -4.86 16.27
C SER A 76 -4.65 -3.68 17.06
N ASN A 77 -3.78 -2.86 16.46
CA ASN A 77 -3.23 -1.66 17.09
C ASN A 77 -4.27 -0.51 17.09
N ARG A 78 -5.22 -0.60 18.02
CA ARG A 78 -6.37 0.30 18.10
C ARG A 78 -5.99 1.77 18.25
N SER A 79 -4.96 2.11 19.04
CA SER A 79 -4.55 3.50 19.26
C SER A 79 -4.03 4.14 17.98
N ARG A 80 -3.12 3.45 17.26
CA ARG A 80 -2.62 3.92 15.95
C ARG A 80 -3.73 4.01 14.92
N ARG A 81 -4.60 3.01 14.86
CA ARG A 81 -5.73 2.97 13.92
C ARG A 81 -6.69 4.15 14.13
N ILE A 82 -7.04 4.46 15.37
CA ILE A 82 -7.87 5.62 15.73
C ILE A 82 -7.16 6.92 15.36
N ALA A 83 -5.87 7.06 15.70
CA ALA A 83 -5.09 8.26 15.38
C ALA A 83 -5.02 8.55 13.87
N LEU A 84 -5.03 7.50 13.04
CA LEU A 84 -5.01 7.59 11.58
C LEU A 84 -6.42 7.70 10.95
N GLY A 85 -7.49 7.63 11.76
CA GLY A 85 -8.87 7.65 11.26
C GLY A 85 -9.22 6.44 10.38
N VAL A 86 -8.67 5.26 10.69
CA VAL A 86 -8.89 4.05 9.89
C VAL A 86 -10.01 3.20 10.49
N SER A 87 -11.05 2.95 9.69
CA SER A 87 -12.18 2.07 10.06
C SER A 87 -12.16 0.72 9.32
N HIS A 88 -11.49 0.64 8.17
CA HIS A 88 -11.47 -0.53 7.30
C HIS A 88 -10.04 -0.95 6.94
N VAL A 89 -9.85 -2.23 6.61
CA VAL A 89 -8.54 -2.76 6.20
C VAL A 89 -8.65 -3.58 4.91
N PRO A 90 -7.64 -3.54 4.03
CA PRO A 90 -6.41 -2.75 4.18
C PRO A 90 -6.69 -1.26 3.95
N THR A 91 -5.95 -0.40 4.65
CA THR A 91 -5.90 1.03 4.28
C THR A 91 -4.45 1.41 4.04
N PHE A 92 -4.18 2.02 2.88
CA PHE A 92 -2.87 2.56 2.51
C PHE A 92 -2.95 4.07 2.57
N ILE A 93 -2.22 4.69 3.49
CA ILE A 93 -2.18 6.15 3.65
C ILE A 93 -0.87 6.65 3.10
N VAL A 94 -0.90 7.48 2.05
CA VAL A 94 0.28 8.03 1.39
C VAL A 94 0.50 9.45 1.90
N THR A 95 1.71 9.73 2.37
CA THR A 95 2.10 11.04 2.88
C THR A 95 3.36 11.56 2.19
N ILE A 96 3.44 12.89 2.02
CA ILE A 96 4.61 13.59 1.51
C ILE A 96 4.97 14.68 2.51
N GLN A 97 6.19 14.66 3.02
CA GLN A 97 6.69 15.60 4.03
C GLN A 97 5.81 15.69 5.29
N GLY A 98 5.11 14.60 5.63
CA GLY A 98 4.24 14.51 6.80
C GLY A 98 2.77 14.83 6.53
N GLU A 99 2.45 15.44 5.38
CA GLU A 99 1.08 15.74 4.98
C GLU A 99 0.48 14.58 4.19
N GLU A 100 -0.79 14.27 4.44
CA GLU A 100 -1.50 13.21 3.72
C GLU A 100 -1.84 13.65 2.30
N LEU A 101 -1.31 12.92 1.31
CA LEU A 101 -1.63 13.09 -0.10
C LEU A 101 -2.97 12.41 -0.45
N GLY A 102 -3.27 11.30 0.22
CA GLY A 102 -4.48 10.52 0.02
C GLY A 102 -4.37 9.13 0.61
N ARG A 103 -5.46 8.37 0.52
CA ARG A 103 -5.51 6.99 1.01
C ARG A 103 -6.36 6.08 0.13
N ILE A 104 -6.00 4.81 0.10
CA ILE A 104 -6.75 3.73 -0.56
C ILE A 104 -7.38 2.87 0.53
N VAL A 105 -8.71 2.76 0.53
CA VAL A 105 -9.48 2.02 1.55
C VAL A 105 -10.08 0.77 0.92
N GLU A 106 -9.64 -0.41 1.38
CA GLU A 106 -10.01 -1.76 0.93
C GLU A 106 -9.68 -2.09 -0.54
N ARG A 107 -10.07 -1.22 -1.49
CA ARG A 107 -9.91 -1.37 -2.94
C ARG A 107 -9.60 -0.03 -3.62
N PRO A 108 -8.91 -0.02 -4.77
CA PRO A 108 -8.76 1.19 -5.57
C PRO A 108 -10.09 1.64 -6.18
N GLY A 109 -10.33 2.95 -6.20
CA GLY A 109 -11.48 3.57 -6.88
C GLY A 109 -11.25 3.76 -8.38
N HIS A 110 -9.99 3.91 -8.80
CA HIS A 110 -9.59 4.14 -10.20
C HIS A 110 -9.21 2.84 -10.94
N GLY A 111 -9.79 1.70 -10.54
CA GLY A 111 -9.65 0.40 -11.21
C GLY A 111 -8.37 -0.39 -10.88
N SER A 112 -7.26 0.27 -10.56
CA SER A 112 -6.01 -0.36 -10.09
C SER A 112 -5.33 0.46 -9.00
N LEU A 113 -4.43 -0.16 -8.23
CA LEU A 113 -3.66 0.54 -7.21
C LEU A 113 -2.73 1.58 -7.84
N GLU A 114 -2.12 1.27 -8.98
CA GLU A 114 -1.24 2.15 -9.74
C GLU A 114 -1.99 3.39 -10.23
N ALA A 115 -3.18 3.18 -10.81
CA ALA A 115 -4.04 4.29 -11.24
C ALA A 115 -4.49 5.15 -10.05
N GLU A 116 -4.83 4.53 -8.91
CA GLU A 116 -5.19 5.25 -7.70
C GLU A 116 -4.05 6.13 -7.20
N LEU A 117 -2.82 5.60 -7.11
CA LEU A 117 -1.63 6.35 -6.70
C LEU A 117 -1.36 7.55 -7.63
N LEU A 118 -1.61 7.41 -8.93
CA LEU A 118 -1.42 8.50 -9.91
C LEU A 118 -2.49 9.61 -9.77
N HIS A 119 -3.72 9.25 -9.41
CA HIS A 119 -4.86 10.16 -9.26
C HIS A 119 -4.89 10.87 -7.90
N MET A 120 -4.09 10.47 -6.92
CA MET A 120 -4.02 11.19 -5.65
C MET A 120 -3.61 12.64 -5.88
N THR A 121 -4.35 13.56 -5.27
CA THR A 121 -4.09 15.01 -5.28
C THR A 121 -4.07 15.49 -3.84
N GLY A 122 -2.95 16.06 -3.41
CA GLY A 122 -2.83 16.79 -2.15
C GLY A 122 -3.13 18.26 -2.34
#